data_AF-D3SXC0-F1
#
_entry.id   AF-D3SXC0-F1
#
_cell.length_a   1.000
_cell.length_b   1.000
_cell.length_c   1.000
_cell.angle_alpha   90.00
_cell.angle_beta   90.00
_cell.angle_gamma   90.00
#
_symmetry.space_group_name_H-M   'P 1'
#
loop_
_entity.id
_entity.type
_entity.pdbx_description
1 polymer ?
#
loop_
_entity_poly.entity_id
_entity_poly.type
_entity_poly.pdbx_seq_one_letter_code
_entity_poly.pdbx_strand_id
1 'polypeptide(L)' 'MSYQVRCDSCDFDQELAGWVEASSAARKHEAEYGSHWVSIHDLQIA' A
#
# COMPACT_ATOMS: atom_id res chain seq x y z
N MET A 1 -1.15 10.07 -10.72
CA MET A 1 -1.97 8.87 -10.53
C MET A 1 -1.72 8.45 -9.09
N SER A 2 -2.74 8.55 -8.23
CA SER A 2 -2.59 8.10 -6.85
C SER A 2 -2.82 6.59 -6.77
N TYR A 3 -2.29 6.00 -5.71
CA TYR A 3 -2.38 4.59 -5.40
C TYR A 3 -2.84 4.45 -3.96
N GLN A 4 -3.75 3.51 -3.70
CA GLN A 4 -4.14 3.13 -2.36
C GLN A 4 -3.35 1.90 -1.93
N VAL A 5 -2.70 1.97 -0.77
CA VAL A 5 -1.97 0.87 -0.16
C VAL A 5 -2.76 0.39 1.05
N ARG A 6 -3.14 -0.89 1.07
CA ARG A 6 -3.98 -1.46 2.12
C ARG A 6 -3.42 -2.78 2.64
N CYS A 7 -3.36 -2.92 3.96
CA CYS A 7 -3.06 -4.18 4.64
C CYS A 7 -4.34 -5.02 4.85
N ASP A 8 -4.21 -6.33 4.78
CA ASP A 8 -5.29 -7.28 5.04
C ASP A 8 -5.52 -7.56 6.54
N SER A 9 -4.49 -7.32 7.36
CA SER A 9 -4.41 -7.77 8.75
C SER A 9 -4.46 -6.65 9.78
N CYS A 10 -4.33 -5.39 9.37
CA CYS A 10 -4.41 -4.23 10.26
C CYS A 10 -4.95 -2.98 9.54
N ASP A 11 -5.17 -1.89 10.30
CA ASP A 11 -5.72 -0.61 9.80
C ASP A 11 -4.71 0.23 8.98
N PHE A 12 -3.75 -0.42 8.32
CA PHE A 12 -2.84 0.25 7.42
C PHE A 12 -3.54 0.50 6.07
N ASP A 13 -4.03 1.71 5.88
CA ASP A 13 -4.67 2.20 4.64
C ASP A 13 -4.15 3.61 4.33
N GLN A 14 -3.42 3.76 3.22
CA GLN A 14 -2.80 5.02 2.82
C GLN A 14 -2.96 5.30 1.34
N GLU A 15 -3.37 6.52 1.00
CA GLU A 15 -3.30 7.02 -0.38
C GLU A 15 -1.96 7.72 -0.62
N LEU A 16 -1.26 7.34 -1.69
CA LEU A 16 0.06 7.84 -2.06
C LEU A 16 0.07 8.30 -3.52
N ALA A 17 0.81 9.37 -3.81
CA ALA A 17 0.74 10.07 -5.09
C ALA A 17 1.47 9.37 -6.26
N GLY A 18 2.23 8.32 -5.97
CA GLY A 18 3.01 7.61 -6.99
C GLY A 18 3.34 6.17 -6.63
N TRP A 19 3.62 5.39 -7.68
CA TRP A 19 3.92 3.97 -7.57
C TRP A 19 5.16 3.69 -6.71
N VAL A 20 6.19 4.53 -6.83
CA VAL A 20 7.44 4.37 -6.06
C VAL A 20 7.18 4.51 -4.56
N GLU A 21 6.37 5.50 -4.16
CA GLU A 21 6.00 5.70 -2.75
C GLU A 21 5.13 4.54 -2.25
N ALA A 22 4.12 4.14 -3.03
CA ALA A 22 3.23 3.03 -2.70
C ALA A 22 3.97 1.70 -2.53
N SER A 23 4.86 1.37 -3.46
CA SER A 23 5.67 0.14 -3.42
C SER A 23 6.64 0.14 -2.24
N SER A 24 7.24 1.29 -1.93
CA SER A 24 8.14 1.43 -0.79
C SER A 24 7.39 1.25 0.54
N ALA A 25 6.22 1.85 0.67
CA ALA A 25 5.36 1.73 1.86
C ALA A 25 4.89 0.29 2.07
N ALA A 26 4.41 -0.38 1.02
CA ALA A 26 3.99 -1.78 1.08
C ALA A 26 5.13 -2.70 1.53
N ARG A 27 6.28 -2.62 0.85
CA ARG A 27 7.45 -3.44 1.18
C ARG A 27 7.95 -3.21 2.61
N LYS A 28 7.93 -1.96 3.07
CA LYS A 28 8.31 -1.64 4.45
C LYS A 28 7.36 -2.29 5.45
N HIS A 29 6.05 -2.21 5.20
CA HIS A 29 5.04 -2.80 6.07
C HIS A 29 5.16 -4.33 6.12
N GLU A 30 5.29 -5.00 4.98
CA GLU A 30 5.45 -6.46 4.92
C GLU A 30 6.74 -6.93 5.60
N ALA A 31 7.83 -6.15 5.52
CA ALA A 31 9.07 -6.45 6.21
C ALA A 31 8.97 -6.30 7.74
N GLU A 32 8.13 -5.38 8.22
CA GLU A 32 7.88 -5.16 9.64
C GLU A 32 6.90 -6.20 10.21
N TYR A 33 5.93 -6.63 9.40
CA TYR A 33 4.88 -7.57 9.78
C TYR A 33 4.87 -8.77 8.83
N GLY A 34 5.71 -9.76 9.10
CA GLY A 34 5.94 -10.91 8.19
C GLY A 34 4.74 -11.84 7.93
N SER A 35 3.61 -11.63 8.60
CA SER A 35 2.34 -12.32 8.33
C SER A 35 1.27 -11.43 7.68
N HIS A 36 1.55 -10.15 7.49
CA HIS A 36 0.63 -9.21 6.84
C HIS A 36 0.87 -9.24 5.34
N TRP A 37 -0.21 -9.06 4.59
CA TRP A 37 -0.15 -8.88 3.15
C TRP A 37 -0.65 -7.50 2.76
N VAL A 38 0.10 -6.81 1.89
CA VAL A 38 -0.25 -5.46 1.45
C VAL A 38 -0.61 -5.45 -0.02
N SER A 39 -1.78 -4.88 -0.33
CA SER A 39 -2.26 -4.67 -1.70
C SER A 39 -2.10 -3.22 -2.11
N ILE A 40 -1.74 -2.99 -3.38
CA ILE A 40 -1.65 -1.65 -3.99
C ILE A 40 -2.70 -1.57 -5.08
N HIS A 41 -3.63 -0.62 -4.96
CA HIS A 41 -4.69 -0.34 -5.92
C HIS A 41 -4.38 0.96 -6.66
N ASP A 42 -4.46 0.96 -7.99
CA ASP A 42 -4.40 2.19 -8.78
C ASP A 42 -5.73 2.94 -8.63
N LEU A 43 -5.67 4.18 -8.16
CA LEU A 43 -6.82 5.08 -8.06
C LEU A 43 -6.91 5.91 -9.33
N GLN A 44 -7.17 5.25 -10.46
CA GLN A 44 -7.56 5.96 -11.66
C GLN A 44 -8.95 6.54 -11.43
N ILE A 45 -9.09 7.87 -11.54
CA ILE A 45 -10.39 8.51 -11.62
C ILE A 45 -11.05 7.99 -12.90
N ALA A 46 -12.09 7.17 -12.74
CA ALA A 46 -12.87 6.59 -13.82
C ALA A 46 -13.60 7.64 -14.67
#